data_AF-A0A1J3GB19-F1
#
_entry.id   AF-A0A1J3GB19-F1
#
_cell.length_a   1.000
_cell.length_b   1.000
_cell.length_c   1.000
_cell.angle_alpha   90.00
_cell.angle_beta   90.00
_cell.angle_gamma   90.00
#
_symmetry.space_group_name_H-M   'P 1'
#
loop_
_entity.id
_entity.type
_entity.pdbx_description
1 polymer ?
#
loop_
_entity_poly.entity_id
_entity_poly.type
_entity_poly.pdbx_seq_one_letter_code
_entity_poly.pdbx_strand_id
1 'polypeptide(L)'
;KTDIYAFGILLLEIISGRRPVNPSQKHILLWAKPALETGNTRELVDPKLQDKYDDQQLNRLVLTASHCVQQSPILRPTMTQ
;
A
#
# COMPACT_ATOMS: atom_id res chain seq x y z
N LYS A 1 -1.46 0.80 16.85
CA LYS A 1 -0.76 1.61 15.82
C LYS A 1 0.23 0.78 15.01
N THR A 2 0.91 -0.19 15.61
CA THR A 2 1.68 -1.20 14.87
C THR A 2 0.79 -2.04 13.97
N ASP A 3 -0.38 -2.47 14.45
CA ASP A 3 -1.36 -3.21 13.64
C ASP A 3 -1.86 -2.40 12.44
N ILE A 4 -2.04 -1.08 12.63
CA ILE A 4 -2.40 -0.16 11.54
C ILE A 4 -1.31 -0.13 10.47
N TYR A 5 -0.03 -0.09 10.89
CA TYR A 5 1.08 -0.13 9.94
C TYR A 5 1.14 -1.46 9.21
N ALA A 6 1.01 -2.58 9.93
CA ALA A 6 0.96 -3.92 9.34
C ALA A 6 -0.22 -4.07 8.37
N PHE A 7 -1.38 -3.51 8.69
CA PHE A 7 -2.53 -3.45 7.80
C PHE A 7 -2.22 -2.65 6.53
N GLY A 8 -1.55 -1.51 6.63
CA GLY A 8 -1.08 -0.76 5.46
C GLY A 8 -0.13 -1.57 4.57
N ILE A 9 0.76 -2.37 5.15
CA ILE A 9 1.63 -3.28 4.41
C ILE A 9 0.83 -4.41 3.75
N LEU A 10 -0.16 -4.97 4.44
CA LEU A 10 -1.06 -5.98 3.88
C LEU A 10 -1.85 -5.43 2.68
N LEU A 11 -2.33 -4.19 2.77
CA LEU A 11 -3.01 -3.54 1.63
C LEU A 11 -2.06 -3.41 0.42
N LEU A 12 -0.81 -3.00 0.63
CA LEU A 12 0.19 -2.94 -0.44
C LEU A 12 0.47 -4.32 -1.05
N GLU A 13 0.50 -5.37 -0.23
CA GLU A 13 0.65 -6.76 -0.71
C GLU A 13 -0.55 -7.19 -1.57
N ILE A 14 -1.78 -6.89 -1.14
CA ILE A 14 -3.00 -7.20 -1.90
C ILE A 14 -3.02 -6.46 -3.24
N ILE A 15 -2.72 -5.15 -3.25
CA ILE A 15 -2.75 -4.33 -4.46
C ILE A 15 -1.71 -4.81 -5.48
N SER A 16 -0.50 -5.13 -5.01
CA SER A 16 0.65 -5.39 -5.89
C SER A 16 0.92 -6.85 -6.18
N GLY A 17 0.32 -7.77 -5.42
CA GLY A 17 0.65 -9.21 -5.48
C GLY A 17 2.09 -9.53 -5.05
N ARG A 18 2.79 -8.58 -4.41
CA ARG A 18 4.18 -8.71 -3.97
C ARG A 18 4.25 -9.04 -2.49
N ARG A 19 5.23 -9.87 -2.12
CA ARG A 19 5.54 -10.13 -0.71
C ARG A 19 6.04 -8.86 -0.01
N PRO A 20 5.74 -8.66 1.29
CA PRO A 20 6.18 -7.50 2.06
C PRO A 20 7.70 -7.33 2.13
N VAL A 21 8.42 -8.43 2.07
CA VAL A 21 9.88 -8.47 2.00
C VAL A 21 10.26 -9.37 0.84
N ASN A 22 11.05 -8.84 -0.09
CA ASN A 22 11.52 -9.60 -1.24
C ASN A 22 12.73 -10.49 -0.87
N PRO A 23 13.17 -11.41 -1.74
CA PRO A 23 14.32 -12.28 -1.47
C PRO A 23 15.64 -11.54 -1.19
N SER A 24 15.76 -10.28 -1.63
CA SER A 24 16.90 -9.39 -1.35
C SER A 24 16.71 -8.59 -0.05
N GLN A 25 15.78 -8.99 0.82
CA GLN A 25 15.43 -8.34 2.10
C GLN A 25 14.99 -6.87 1.97
N LYS A 26 14.57 -6.42 0.78
CA LYS A 26 14.02 -5.08 0.59
C LYS A 26 12.54 -5.09 0.92
N HIS A 27 12.15 -4.13 1.75
CA HIS A 27 10.77 -3.94 2.18
C HIS A 27 9.92 -3.32 1.06
N ILE A 28 8.70 -3.84 0.86
CA ILE A 28 7.76 -3.42 -0.18
C ILE A 28 7.51 -1.90 -0.16
N LEU A 29 7.46 -1.32 1.03
CA LEU A 29 7.25 0.12 1.20
C LEU A 29 8.31 0.96 0.48
N LEU A 30 9.57 0.51 0.45
CA LEU A 30 10.64 1.24 -0.24
C LEU A 30 10.40 1.31 -1.76
N TRP A 31 9.81 0.28 -2.33
CA TRP A 31 9.42 0.24 -3.73
C TRP A 31 8.13 1.04 -3.99
N ALA A 32 7.16 0.98 -3.08
CA ALA A 32 5.87 1.65 -3.24
C ALA A 32 5.93 3.17 -3.00
N LYS A 33 6.87 3.63 -2.15
CA LYS A 33 6.94 5.02 -1.67
C LYS A 33 6.90 6.08 -2.79
N PRO A 34 7.66 5.96 -3.90
CA PRO A 34 7.59 6.96 -4.98
C PRO A 34 6.18 7.06 -5.58
N ALA A 35 5.51 5.93 -5.83
CA ALA A 35 4.15 5.90 -6.37
C ALA A 35 3.11 6.44 -5.37
N LEU A 36 3.32 6.20 -4.06
CA LEU A 36 2.47 6.77 -3.00
C LEU A 36 2.62 8.29 -2.89
N GLU A 37 3.83 8.82 -3.12
CA GLU A 37 4.12 10.27 -3.06
C GLU A 37 3.66 11.02 -4.32
N THR A 38 3.78 10.41 -5.50
CA THR A 38 3.32 10.99 -6.76
C THR A 38 1.82 10.81 -7.01
N GLY A 39 1.17 9.90 -6.27
CA GLY A 39 -0.22 9.53 -6.51
C GLY A 39 -0.42 8.64 -7.74
N ASN A 40 0.65 8.10 -8.34
CA ASN A 40 0.55 7.19 -9.47
C ASN A 40 0.16 5.77 -9.02
N THR A 41 -1.12 5.60 -8.68
CA THR A 41 -1.65 4.36 -8.09
C THR A 41 -1.53 3.14 -9.01
N ARG A 42 -1.55 3.34 -10.34
CA ARG A 42 -1.47 2.25 -11.33
C ARG A 42 -0.12 1.52 -11.34
N GLU A 43 0.96 2.21 -10.97
CA GLU A 43 2.29 1.57 -10.85
C GLU A 43 2.35 0.53 -9.72
N LEU A 44 1.42 0.59 -8.77
CA LEU A 44 1.36 -0.32 -7.64
C LEU A 44 0.63 -1.63 -7.95
N VAL A 45 -0.14 -1.68 -9.04
CA VAL A 45 -1.10 -2.76 -9.31
C VAL A 45 -0.41 -4.03 -9.79
N ASP A 46 -0.86 -5.19 -9.31
CA ASP A 46 -0.44 -6.49 -9.83
C ASP A 46 -0.78 -6.60 -11.35
N PRO A 47 0.23 -6.75 -12.23
CA PRO A 47 0.00 -6.92 -13.66
C PRO A 47 -0.93 -8.10 -14.02
N LYS A 48 -1.04 -9.10 -13.14
CA LYS A 48 -1.93 -10.26 -13.33
C LYS A 48 -3.41 -9.89 -13.27
N LEU A 49 -3.76 -8.74 -12.71
CA LEU A 49 -5.15 -8.27 -12.69
C LEU A 49 -5.61 -7.80 -14.08
N GLN A 50 -4.70 -7.50 -15.02
CA GLN A 50 -5.05 -7.15 -16.42
C GLN A 50 -6.13 -6.07 -16.52
N ASP A 51 -6.05 -5.02 -15.70
CA ASP A 51 -7.04 -3.94 -15.61
C ASP A 51 -8.47 -4.37 -15.25
N LYS A 52 -8.63 -5.57 -14.68
CA LYS A 52 -9.89 -6.10 -14.15
C LYS A 52 -10.09 -5.72 -12.69
N TYR A 53 -10.06 -4.41 -12.41
CA TYR A 53 -10.33 -3.84 -11.10
C TYR A 53 -11.04 -2.50 -11.25
N ASP A 54 -11.66 -2.03 -10.18
CA ASP A 54 -12.29 -0.72 -10.13
C ASP A 54 -11.26 0.34 -9.73
N ASP A 55 -11.01 1.32 -10.60
CA ASP A 55 -10.04 2.41 -10.37
C ASP A 55 -10.38 3.22 -9.09
N GLN A 56 -11.66 3.39 -8.76
CA GLN A 56 -12.09 4.14 -7.58
C GLN A 56 -11.83 3.36 -6.29
N GLN A 57 -12.02 2.04 -6.31
CA GLN A 57 -11.65 1.15 -5.19
C GLN A 57 -10.14 1.08 -5.02
N LEU A 58 -9.38 0.99 -6.12
CA LEU A 58 -7.91 1.02 -6.09
C LEU A 58 -7.41 2.30 -5.43
N ASN A 59 -7.88 3.46 -5.89
CA ASN A 59 -7.46 4.75 -5.34
C ASN A 59 -7.76 4.87 -3.85
N ARG A 60 -8.92 4.37 -3.39
CA ARG A 60 -9.27 4.32 -1.97
C ARG A 60 -8.32 3.42 -1.19
N LEU A 61 -8.04 2.20 -1.67
CA LEU A 61 -7.11 1.29 -1.00
C LEU A 61 -5.70 1.85 -0.91
N VAL A 62 -5.20 2.49 -1.98
CA VAL A 62 -3.87 3.10 -1.99
C VAL A 62 -3.80 4.28 -1.01
N LEU A 63 -4.82 5.13 -0.96
CA LEU A 63 -4.92 6.22 0.02
C LEU A 63 -4.92 5.68 1.45
N THR A 64 -5.75 4.67 1.74
CA THR A 64 -5.79 4.03 3.05
C THR A 64 -4.41 3.45 3.42
N ALA A 65 -3.78 2.71 2.50
CA ALA A 65 -2.45 2.16 2.70
C ALA A 65 -1.42 3.25 3.01
N SER A 66 -1.43 4.36 2.25
CA SER A 66 -0.54 5.52 2.45
C SER A 66 -0.68 6.14 3.83
N HIS A 67 -1.91 6.31 4.34
CA HIS A 67 -2.15 6.80 5.70
C HIS A 67 -1.71 5.80 6.77
N CYS A 68 -1.93 4.50 6.54
CA CYS A 68 -1.55 3.44 7.47
C CYS A 68 -0.03 3.31 7.65
N VAL A 69 0.75 3.51 6.58
CA VAL A 69 2.21 3.34 6.59
C VAL A 69 3.01 4.60 6.91
N GLN A 70 2.34 5.67 7.37
CA GLN A 70 2.99 6.90 7.79
C GLN A 70 4.12 6.63 8.79
N GLN A 71 5.26 7.30 8.60
CA GLN A 71 6.42 7.11 9.47
C GLN A 71 6.10 7.49 10.92
N SER A 72 5.42 8.61 11.12
CA SER A 72 4.90 9.03 12.43
C SER A 72 3.66 8.20 12.81
N PRO A 73 3.67 7.44 13.92
CA PRO A 73 2.51 6.66 14.36
C PRO A 73 1.28 7.51 14.69
N ILE A 74 1.47 8.79 15.04
CA ILE A 74 0.39 9.73 15.38
C ILE A 74 -0.43 10.07 14.13
N LEU A 75 0.21 10.13 12.97
CA LEU A 75 -0.45 10.44 11.68
C LEU A 75 -1.18 9.23 11.08
N ARG A 76 -0.93 8.02 11.59
CA ARG A 76 -1.67 6.83 11.15
C ARG A 76 -3.11 6.92 11.67
N PRO A 77 -4.11 6.38 10.96
CA PRO A 77 -5.48 6.34 11.45
C PRO A 77 -5.66 5.33 12.60
N THR A 78 -6.90 5.16 13.03
CA THR A 78 -7.40 4.05 13.85
C THR A 78 -8.06 3.02 12.94
N MET A 79 -8.28 1.80 13.43
CA MET A 79 -8.95 0.75 12.64
C MET A 79 -10.41 1.10 12.30
N THR A 80 -11.01 2.01 13.05
CA THR A 80 -12.44 2.38 12.96
C THR A 80 -12.66 3.72 12.26
N GLN A 81 -11.59 4.38 11.79
CA GLN A 81 -11.71 5.53 10.90
C GLN A 81 -12.09 5.08 9.50
#